data_AF-A0A090QW83-F1
#
_entry.id   AF-A0A090QW83-F1
#
_cell.length_a   1.000
_cell.length_b   1.000
_cell.length_c   1.000
_cell.angle_alpha   90.00
_cell.angle_beta   90.00
_cell.angle_gamma   90.00
#
_symmetry.space_group_name_H-M   'P 1'
#
loop_
_entity.id
_entity.type
_entity.pdbx_description
1 polymer ?
#
loop_
_entity_poly.entity_id
_entity_poly.type
_entity_poly.pdbx_seq_one_letter_code
_entity_poly.pdbx_strand_id
1 'polypeptide(L)' 'MPKASDIKKGFAIVSEGKTLLVKDIEVTTPGGRGGAKIYKMRCTDIATGARVDERLNLTTL' A
#
# COMPACT_ATOMS: atom_id res chain seq x y z
N MET A 1 -2.38 -2.45 14.38
CA MET A 1 -1.91 -2.23 13.00
C MET A 1 -1.95 -0.74 12.66
N PRO A 2 -0.93 -0.17 11.98
CA PRO A 2 -1.08 1.11 11.30
C PRO A 2 -2.20 1.01 10.26
N LYS A 3 -3.00 2.06 10.08
CA LYS A 3 -4.01 2.08 9.02
C LYS A 3 -3.30 2.29 7.68
N ALA A 4 -3.89 1.81 6.59
CA ALA A 4 -3.39 2.09 5.25
C ALA A 4 -3.25 3.60 4.97
N SER A 5 -4.06 4.43 5.64
CA SER A 5 -3.99 5.90 5.59
C SER A 5 -2.73 6.50 6.21
N ASP A 6 -2.05 5.77 7.09
CA ASP A 6 -0.88 6.27 7.84
C ASP A 6 0.43 6.02 7.08
N ILE A 7 0.37 5.23 6.00
CA ILE A 7 1.51 4.87 5.17
C ILE A 7 1.83 6.02 4.19
N LYS A 8 3.10 6.39 4.10
CA LYS A 8 3.61 7.44 3.21
C LYS A 8 4.66 6.87 2.25
N LYS A 9 4.90 7.60 1.16
CA LYS A 9 6.02 7.31 0.25
C LYS A 9 7.33 7.33 1.04
N GLY A 10 8.22 6.39 0.73
CA GLY A 10 9.49 6.20 1.43
C GLY A 10 9.41 5.32 2.69
N PHE A 11 8.22 4.91 3.13
CA PHE A 11 8.10 3.98 4.25
C PHE A 11 8.43 2.55 3.82
N ALA A 12 9.01 1.78 4.74
CA ALA A 12 9.12 0.34 4.60
C ALA A 12 7.91 -0.33 5.26
N ILE A 13 7.29 -1.28 4.55
CA ILE A 13 6.20 -2.12 5.06
C ILE A 13 6.59 -3.59 4.94
N VAL A 14 6.02 -4.44 5.79
CA VAL A 14 6.19 -5.88 5.71
C VAL A 14 4.92 -6.49 5.13
N SER A 15 5.04 -7.19 4.01
CA SER A 15 3.96 -7.92 3.34
C SER A 15 4.49 -9.27 2.89
N GLU A 16 3.76 -10.35 3.15
CA GLU A 16 4.13 -11.72 2.76
C GLU A 16 5.57 -12.13 3.16
N GLY A 17 6.06 -11.64 4.30
CA GLY A 17 7.42 -11.89 4.78
C GLY A 17 8.53 -11.11 4.05
N LYS A 18 8.17 -10.23 3.11
CA LYS A 18 9.09 -9.33 2.39
C LYS A 18 9.04 -7.93 2.97
N THR A 19 10.18 -7.24 2.93
CA THR A 19 10.26 -5.82 3.28
C THR A 19 10.17 -5.00 2.01
N LEU A 20 9.08 -4.24 1.88
CA LEU A 20 8.75 -3.48 0.69
C LEU A 20 8.88 -1.98 0.96
N LEU A 21 9.61 -1.27 0.11
CA LEU A 21 9.73 0.19 0.14
C LEU A 21 8.62 0.81 -0.71
N VAL A 22 7.77 1.62 -0.10
CA VAL A 22 6.68 2.31 -0.78
C VAL A 22 7.23 3.41 -1.68
N LYS A 23 6.98 3.29 -2.99
CA LYS A 23 7.41 4.26 -4.01
C LYS A 23 6.28 5.19 -4.41
N ASP A 24 5.07 4.65 -4.54
CA ASP A 24 3.90 5.42 -4.94
C ASP A 24 2.64 4.93 -4.22
N ILE A 25 1.69 5.84 -4.03
CA ILE A 25 0.42 5.56 -3.36
C ILE A 25 -0.68 6.24 -4.17
N GLU A 26 -1.63 5.44 -4.66
CA GLU A 26 -2.85 5.90 -5.30
C GLU A 26 -4.03 5.62 -4.38
N VAL A 27 -4.83 6.66 -4.11
CA VAL A 27 -6.02 6.56 -3.28
C VAL A 27 -7.25 6.77 -4.16
N THR A 28 -8.08 5.75 -4.31
CA THR A 28 -9.34 5.83 -5.06
C THR A 28 -10.53 5.75 -4.11
N THR A 29 -11.58 6.52 -4.37
CA THR A 29 -12.87 6.41 -3.65
C THR A 29 -13.95 6.02 -4.66
N PRO A 30 -14.30 4.73 -4.80
CA PRO A 30 -15.31 4.30 -5.77
C PRO A 30 -16.71 4.76 -5.35
N GLY A 31 -17.40 5.47 -6.25
CA GLY A 31 -18.76 5.96 -6.03
C GLY A 31 -18.82 7.21 -5.14
N GLY A 32 -19.23 8.35 -5.71
CA GLY A 32 -19.22 9.69 -5.08
C GLY A 32 -20.12 9.91 -3.87
N ARG A 33 -20.58 8.85 -3.18
CA ARG A 33 -21.45 8.90 -2.00
C ARG A 33 -21.04 7.87 -0.93
N GLY A 34 -19.78 7.89 -0.49
CA GLY A 34 -19.35 7.16 0.72
C GLY A 34 -18.68 5.80 0.50
N GLY A 35 -18.13 5.51 -0.69
CA GLY A 35 -17.30 4.32 -0.88
C GLY A 35 -16.06 4.30 0.01
N ALA A 36 -15.65 3.11 0.46
CA ALA A 36 -14.41 2.94 1.21
C ALA A 36 -13.20 3.35 0.35
N LYS A 37 -12.21 4.02 0.96
CA LYS A 37 -10.97 4.36 0.27
C LYS A 37 -10.23 3.08 -0.11
N ILE A 38 -9.69 3.02 -1.32
CA ILE A 38 -8.82 1.94 -1.80
C ILE A 38 -7.42 2.51 -1.91
N TYR A 39 -6.46 1.86 -1.24
CA TYR A 39 -5.06 2.25 -1.28
C TYR A 39 -4.30 1.26 -2.16
N LYS A 40 -3.89 1.70 -3.35
CA LYS A 40 -2.97 0.94 -4.19
C LYS A 40 -1.57 1.46 -3.95
N MET A 41 -0.64 0.56 -3.62
CA MET A 41 0.73 0.93 -3.32
C MET A 41 1.67 0.26 -4.31
N ARG A 42 2.49 1.07 -4.94
CA ARG A 42 3.62 0.57 -5.72
C ARG A 42 4.82 0.50 -4.80
N CYS A 43 5.39 -0.68 -4.68
CA CYS A 43 6.52 -0.94 -3.82
C CYS A 43 7.71 -1.50 -4.60
N THR A 44 8.85 -1.49 -3.94
CA THR A 44 10.05 -2.21 -4.38
C THR A 44 10.51 -3.09 -3.23
N ASP A 45 10.74 -4.37 -3.50
CA ASP A 45 11.37 -5.26 -2.54
C ASP A 45 12.79 -4.76 -2.26
N ILE A 46 13.11 -4.50 -0.99
CA ILE A 46 14.41 -3.96 -0.59
C ILE A 46 15.52 -4.99 -0.75
N ALA A 47 15.21 -6.28 -0.61
CA ALA A 47 16.20 -7.36 -0.72
C ALA A 47 16.57 -7.63 -2.18
N THR A 48 15.59 -7.59 -3.09
CA THR A 48 15.78 -7.99 -4.49
C THR A 48 15.80 -6.84 -5.48
N GLY A 49 15.32 -5.65 -5.10
CA GLY A 49 15.10 -4.52 -6.00
C GLY A 49 13.92 -4.70 -6.96
N ALA A 50 13.19 -5.82 -6.86
CA ALA A 50 12.07 -6.12 -7.75
C ALA A 50 10.89 -5.19 -7.49
N ARG A 51 10.20 -4.79 -8.55
CA ARG A 51 8.95 -4.03 -8.44
C ARG A 51 7.82 -4.94 -7.98
N VAL A 52 7.04 -4.47 -6.99
CA VAL A 52 5.86 -5.16 -6.47
C VAL A 52 4.69 -4.18 -6.48
N ASP A 53 3.59 -4.55 -7.13
CA ASP A 53 2.35 -3.75 -7.12
C ASP A 53 1.36 -4.38 -6.12
N GLU A 54 1.20 -3.74 -4.96
CA GLU A 54 0.36 -4.22 -3.85
C GLU A 54 -0.99 -3.48 -3.85
N ARG A 55 -2.08 -4.23 -3.64
CA ARG A 55 -3.43 -3.67 -3.48
C ARG A 55 -3.95 -3.98 -2.08
N LEU A 56 -3.96 -2.95 -1.24
CA LEU A 56 -4.49 -3.05 0.11
C LEU A 56 -5.94 -2.56 0.14
N ASN A 57 -6.86 -3.50 0.30
CA ASN A 57 -8.24 -3.20 0.66
C ASN A 57 -8.28 -2.98 2.18
N LEU A 58 -9.02 -1.96 2.62
CA LEU A 58 -9.03 -1.39 3.98
C LEU A 58 -9.51 -2.34 5.11
N THR A 59 -9.52 -3.65 4.89
CA THR A 59 -10.09 -4.65 5.82
C THR A 59 -9.03 -5.53 6.49
N THR A 60 -7.81 -5.63 5.96
CA THR A 60 -6.82 -6.53 6.58
C THR A 60 -5.38 -6.04 6.37
N LEU A 61 -4.73 -5.70 7.48
CA LEU A 61 -3.31 -5.90 7.71
C LEU A 61 -3.21 -6.71 8.99
#